data_AF-A0A7S3VXP3-F1
#
_entry.id   AF-A0A7S3VXP3-F1
#
_cell.length_a   1.000
_cell.length_b   1.000
_cell.length_c   1.000
_cell.angle_alpha   90.00
_cell.angle_beta   90.00
_cell.angle_gamma   90.00
#
_symmetry.space_group_name_H-M   'P 1'
#
loop_
_entity.id
_entity.type
_entity.pdbx_description
1 polymer ?
#
loop_
_entity_poly.entity_id
_entity_poly.type
_entity_poly.pdbx_seq_one_letter_code
_entity_poly.pdbx_strand_id
1 'polypeptide(L)'
;ANGDKCVVVERSDGKRWRFEKTSIEFELQCDVESLKAWLDGISDQQMPGLLTLLSGEVGDRGANLKEKEKERDSLRGEEDYDYFGLNGENCSDKDIERAYRKKSTQLHPDKGGDEAAFNAMREKYDQIKKLRGENKRKEGGGGSIKWDPNSRESMLEAHSELREQLVWITKHLTDVQRELEELQLRNTVRRTIGWEPQAEMQPSVAQ
;
A
#
# COMPACT_ATOMS: atom_id res chain seq x y z
N ALA A 1 7.91 29.30 -9.83
CA ALA A 1 8.21 28.64 -8.54
C ALA A 1 7.98 27.16 -8.75
N ASN A 2 9.03 26.35 -8.76
CA ASN A 2 8.86 24.89 -8.80
C ASN A 2 8.16 24.49 -7.50
N GLY A 3 7.03 23.80 -7.59
CA GLY A 3 6.18 23.43 -6.45
C GLY A 3 6.79 22.37 -5.52
N ASP A 4 8.12 22.35 -5.38
CA ASP A 4 8.83 21.42 -4.53
C ASP A 4 8.63 21.81 -3.06
N LYS A 5 8.21 20.82 -2.25
CA LYS A 5 8.02 21.02 -0.81
C LYS A 5 9.34 21.45 -0.17
N CYS A 6 9.28 22.56 0.56
CA CYS A 6 10.43 23.19 1.19
C CYS A 6 10.02 23.70 2.56
N VAL A 7 10.81 23.38 3.59
CA VAL A 7 10.65 23.94 4.93
C VAL A 7 11.77 24.96 5.16
N VAL A 8 11.39 26.18 5.52
CA VAL A 8 12.31 27.28 5.81
C VAL A 8 12.32 27.55 7.30
N VAL A 9 13.50 27.54 7.91
CA VAL A 9 13.70 27.90 9.33
C VAL A 9 14.41 29.25 9.38
N GLU A 10 13.77 30.23 10.02
CA GLU A 10 14.35 31.57 10.20
C GLU A 10 15.22 31.65 11.46
N ARG A 11 16.36 32.31 11.33
CA ARG A 11 17.26 32.61 12.45
C ARG A 11 16.95 33.98 13.05
N SER A 12 17.35 34.14 14.31
CA SER A 12 17.34 35.43 15.00
C SER A 12 18.22 36.50 14.34
N ASP A 13 19.22 36.10 13.53
CA ASP A 13 20.10 37.01 12.78
C ASP A 13 19.58 37.33 11.36
N GLY A 14 18.36 36.91 11.01
CA GLY A 14 17.74 37.15 9.72
C GLY A 14 18.20 36.20 8.59
N LYS A 15 19.15 35.29 8.86
CA LYS A 15 19.51 34.23 7.91
C LYS A 15 18.45 33.12 7.92
N ARG A 16 18.40 32.34 6.84
CA ARG A 16 17.41 31.26 6.66
C ARG A 16 18.10 29.95 6.33
N TRP A 17 17.65 28.87 6.97
CA TRP A 17 17.97 27.51 6.56
C TRP A 17 16.83 26.94 5.74
N ARG A 18 17.16 26.01 4.86
CA ARG A 18 16.20 25.39 3.96
C ARG A 18 16.40 23.89 3.92
N PHE A 19 15.31 23.16 4.14
CA PHE A 19 15.22 21.73 3.88
C PHE A 19 14.32 21.52 2.67
N GLU A 20 14.79 20.76 1.70
CA GLU A 20 14.12 20.50 0.43
C GLU A 20 14.11 18.98 0.16
N LYS A 21 13.54 18.58 -0.99
CA LYS A 21 13.54 17.19 -1.45
C LYS A 21 14.92 16.52 -1.44
N THR A 22 15.97 17.28 -1.76
CA THR A 22 17.36 16.78 -1.72
C THR A 22 17.79 16.34 -0.33
N SER A 23 17.24 16.92 0.74
CA SER A 23 17.47 16.47 2.12
C SER A 23 16.88 15.08 2.35
N ILE A 24 15.68 14.83 1.84
CA ILE A 24 15.02 13.51 1.91
C ILE A 24 15.77 12.47 1.05
N GLU A 25 16.21 12.85 -0.14
CA GLU A 25 16.99 11.96 -1.01
C GLU A 25 18.31 11.56 -0.37
N PHE A 26 19.00 12.51 0.27
CA PHE A 26 20.20 12.23 1.05
C PHE A 26 19.92 11.25 2.20
N GLU A 27 18.89 11.49 3.02
CA GLU A 27 18.48 10.63 4.14
C GLU A 27 18.28 9.16 3.75
N LEU A 28 17.67 8.93 2.59
CA LEU A 28 17.33 7.60 2.08
C LEU A 28 18.52 6.88 1.45
N GLN A 29 19.52 7.62 0.96
CA GLN A 29 20.65 7.07 0.22
C GLN A 29 21.94 6.97 1.04
N CYS A 30 22.09 7.82 2.06
CA CYS A 30 23.30 7.87 2.86
C CYS A 30 23.46 6.63 3.76
N ASP A 31 24.72 6.30 4.01
CA ASP A 31 25.10 5.31 5.03
C ASP A 31 24.96 5.90 6.45
N VAL A 32 25.10 5.03 7.45
CA VAL A 32 24.90 5.38 8.86
C VAL A 32 25.91 6.43 9.35
N GLU A 33 27.16 6.39 8.89
CA GLU A 33 28.19 7.33 9.32
C GLU A 33 27.95 8.72 8.72
N SER A 34 27.62 8.77 7.43
CA SER A 34 27.24 10.00 6.73
C SER A 34 25.99 10.64 7.32
N LEU A 35 24.97 9.83 7.66
CA LEU A 35 23.75 10.32 8.29
C LEU A 35 24.05 10.94 9.66
N LYS A 36 24.84 10.24 10.49
CA LYS A 36 25.22 10.71 11.81
C LYS A 36 25.99 12.03 11.73
N ALA A 37 26.99 12.11 10.85
CA ALA A 37 27.78 13.33 10.67
C ALA A 37 26.93 14.52 10.22
N TRP A 38 25.93 14.25 9.36
CA TRP A 38 24.99 15.28 8.93
C TRP A 38 24.08 15.75 10.08
N LEU A 39 23.49 14.83 10.85
CA LEU A 39 22.65 15.16 12.01
C LEU A 39 23.42 15.91 13.11
N ASP A 40 24.68 15.55 13.35
CA ASP A 40 25.57 16.25 14.28
C ASP A 40 25.86 17.69 13.81
N GLY A 41 25.82 17.94 12.50
CA GLY A 41 25.92 19.27 11.90
C GLY A 41 24.63 20.11 11.96
N ILE A 42 23.49 19.49 12.30
CA ILE A 42 22.19 20.16 12.42
C ILE A 42 21.99 20.64 13.87
N SER A 43 21.83 21.94 14.03
CA SER A 43 21.54 22.56 15.32
C SER A 43 20.12 22.25 15.81
N ASP A 44 19.90 22.36 17.11
CA ASP A 44 18.59 22.12 17.74
C ASP A 44 17.51 23.07 17.21
N GLN A 45 17.87 24.27 16.75
CA GLN A 45 16.95 25.21 16.11
C GLN A 45 16.50 24.77 14.72
N GLN A 46 17.33 23.98 14.02
CA GLN A 46 17.06 23.48 12.68
C GLN A 46 16.26 22.17 12.70
N MET A 47 16.44 21.34 13.73
CA MET A 47 15.81 20.02 13.86
C MET A 47 14.28 20.04 13.67
N PRO A 48 13.50 20.97 14.26
CA PRO A 48 12.05 21.02 14.04
C PRO A 48 11.67 21.22 12.58
N GLY A 49 12.48 21.96 11.81
CA GLY A 49 12.26 22.16 10.38
C GLY A 49 12.48 20.88 9.57
N LEU A 50 13.54 20.13 9.89
CA LEU A 50 13.79 18.82 9.27
C LEU A 50 12.66 17.83 9.60
N LEU A 51 12.26 17.73 10.88
CA LEU A 51 11.18 16.84 11.31
C LEU A 51 9.84 17.18 10.65
N THR A 52 9.55 18.47 10.47
CA THR A 52 8.36 18.92 9.74
C THR A 52 8.39 18.48 8.28
N LEU A 53 9.55 18.59 7.62
CA LEU A 53 9.71 18.12 6.24
C LEU A 53 9.49 16.60 6.15
N LEU A 54 10.16 15.82 7.01
CA LEU A 54 10.06 14.36 7.03
C LEU A 54 8.64 13.89 7.35
N SER A 55 7.98 14.51 8.33
CA SER A 55 6.58 14.23 8.69
C SER A 55 5.63 14.47 7.51
N GLY A 56 5.81 15.58 6.80
CA GLY A 56 5.05 15.87 5.58
C GLY A 56 5.28 14.86 4.46
N GLU A 57 6.53 14.43 4.26
CA GLU A 57 6.88 13.43 3.26
C GLU A 57 6.31 12.04 3.59
N VAL A 58 6.37 11.62 4.87
CA VAL A 58 5.73 10.38 5.35
C VAL A 58 4.24 10.41 5.05
N GLY A 59 3.57 11.53 5.37
CA GLY A 59 2.16 11.71 5.10
C GLY A 59 1.80 11.57 3.62
N ASP A 60 2.54 12.24 2.75
CA ASP A 60 2.33 12.18 1.29
C ASP A 60 2.57 10.77 0.74
N ARG A 61 3.71 10.17 1.06
CA ARG A 61 4.04 8.82 0.56
C ARG A 61 3.07 7.78 1.11
N GLY A 62 2.64 7.93 2.37
CA GLY A 62 1.64 7.07 2.98
C GLY A 62 0.27 7.18 2.29
N ALA A 63 -0.15 8.40 1.93
CA ALA A 63 -1.36 8.62 1.16
C ALA A 63 -1.28 7.99 -0.25
N ASN A 64 -0.15 8.19 -0.95
CA ASN A 64 0.10 7.56 -2.24
C ASN A 64 0.11 6.02 -2.14
N LEU A 65 0.75 5.46 -1.11
CA LEU A 65 0.75 4.02 -0.88
C LEU A 65 -0.67 3.50 -0.70
N LYS A 66 -1.49 4.16 0.12
CA LYS A 66 -2.90 3.79 0.33
C LYS A 66 -3.70 3.84 -0.98
N GLU A 67 -3.46 4.84 -1.82
CA GLU A 67 -4.09 4.95 -3.14
C GLU A 67 -3.68 3.80 -4.07
N LYS A 68 -2.37 3.50 -4.13
CA LYS A 68 -1.83 2.39 -4.93
C LYS A 68 -2.31 1.02 -4.44
N GLU A 69 -2.38 0.81 -3.13
CA GLU A 69 -2.96 -0.40 -2.56
C GLU A 69 -4.45 -0.54 -2.90
N LYS A 70 -5.20 0.57 -2.89
CA LYS A 70 -6.61 0.58 -3.30
C LYS A 70 -6.77 0.24 -4.78
N GLU A 71 -5.92 0.81 -5.65
CA GLU A 71 -5.88 0.51 -7.08
C GLU A 71 -5.61 -0.99 -7.31
N ARG A 72 -4.60 -1.54 -6.60
CA ARG A 72 -4.23 -2.95 -6.67
C ARG A 72 -5.37 -3.84 -6.22
N ASP A 73 -5.94 -3.54 -5.05
CA ASP A 73 -7.02 -4.31 -4.47
C ASP A 73 -8.26 -4.28 -5.39
N SER A 74 -8.52 -3.18 -6.10
CA SER A 74 -9.63 -3.08 -7.07
C SER A 74 -9.39 -3.96 -8.30
N LEU A 75 -8.19 -3.92 -8.89
CA LEU A 75 -7.84 -4.78 -10.03
C LEU A 75 -7.89 -6.27 -9.68
N ARG A 76 -7.42 -6.64 -8.48
CA ARG A 76 -7.55 -8.02 -7.97
C ARG A 76 -9.01 -8.39 -7.75
N GLY A 77 -9.83 -7.47 -7.24
CA GLY A 77 -11.26 -7.67 -7.05
C GLY A 77 -11.96 -8.08 -8.34
N GLU A 78 -11.68 -7.39 -9.46
CA GLU A 78 -12.18 -7.77 -10.78
C GLU A 78 -11.81 -9.22 -11.13
N GLU A 79 -10.52 -9.61 -11.02
CA GLU A 79 -10.05 -10.99 -11.27
C GLU A 79 -10.71 -12.03 -10.33
N ASP A 80 -11.02 -11.64 -9.09
CA ASP A 80 -11.63 -12.52 -8.10
C ASP A 80 -13.11 -12.76 -8.42
N TYR A 81 -13.86 -11.73 -8.82
CA TYR A 81 -15.22 -11.89 -9.31
C TYR A 81 -15.27 -12.80 -10.54
N ASP A 82 -14.34 -12.59 -11.48
CA ASP A 82 -14.20 -13.41 -12.67
C ASP A 82 -13.87 -14.87 -12.35
N TYR A 83 -13.02 -15.11 -11.35
CA TYR A 83 -12.73 -16.47 -10.87
C TYR A 83 -13.99 -17.19 -10.38
N PHE A 84 -14.94 -16.48 -9.77
CA PHE A 84 -16.24 -17.04 -9.37
C PHE A 84 -17.29 -17.03 -10.49
N GLY A 85 -16.97 -16.53 -11.68
CA GLY A 85 -17.91 -16.38 -12.80
C GLY A 85 -18.99 -15.34 -12.51
N LEU A 86 -18.66 -14.33 -11.71
CA LEU A 86 -19.57 -13.27 -11.29
C LEU A 86 -19.23 -11.96 -12.00
N ASN A 87 -20.26 -11.16 -12.28
CA ASN A 87 -20.07 -9.76 -12.65
C ASN A 87 -20.05 -8.91 -11.36
N GLY A 88 -18.87 -8.36 -11.03
CA GLY A 88 -18.67 -7.55 -9.82
C GLY A 88 -19.62 -6.37 -9.65
N GLU A 89 -20.12 -5.79 -10.75
CA GLU A 89 -21.04 -4.65 -10.75
C GLU A 89 -22.49 -5.02 -10.41
N ASN A 90 -22.91 -6.24 -10.78
CA ASN A 90 -24.31 -6.68 -10.71
C ASN A 90 -24.57 -7.83 -9.73
N CYS A 91 -23.53 -8.41 -9.11
CA CYS A 91 -23.69 -9.52 -8.19
C CYS A 91 -24.05 -9.06 -6.76
N SER A 92 -25.00 -9.75 -6.13
CA SER A 92 -25.34 -9.54 -4.72
C SER A 92 -24.42 -10.35 -3.80
N ASP A 93 -24.38 -10.02 -2.50
CA ASP A 93 -23.60 -10.79 -1.52
C ASP A 93 -24.03 -12.27 -1.48
N LYS A 94 -25.32 -12.54 -1.74
CA LYS A 94 -25.85 -13.90 -1.84
C LYS A 94 -25.28 -14.67 -3.04
N ASP A 95 -25.03 -13.99 -4.15
CA ASP A 95 -24.45 -14.61 -5.35
C ASP A 95 -22.98 -14.99 -5.11
N ILE A 96 -22.24 -14.12 -4.41
CA ILE A 96 -20.85 -14.37 -4.00
C ILE A 96 -20.78 -15.56 -3.04
N GLU A 97 -21.65 -15.61 -2.02
CA GLU A 97 -21.72 -16.76 -1.12
C GLU A 97 -22.08 -18.06 -1.83
N ARG A 98 -23.03 -18.00 -2.77
CA ARG A 98 -23.44 -19.17 -3.55
C ARG A 98 -22.30 -19.68 -4.41
N ALA A 99 -21.58 -18.80 -5.11
CA ALA A 99 -20.44 -19.16 -5.94
C ALA A 99 -19.29 -19.74 -5.10
N TYR A 100 -19.01 -19.14 -3.94
CA TYR A 100 -18.02 -19.66 -2.99
C TYR A 100 -18.37 -21.07 -2.50
N ARG A 101 -19.61 -21.30 -2.05
CA ARG A 101 -20.06 -22.64 -1.60
C ARG A 101 -19.94 -23.68 -2.71
N LYS A 102 -20.27 -23.31 -3.95
CA LYS A 102 -20.13 -24.19 -5.11
C LYS A 102 -18.68 -24.58 -5.35
N LYS A 103 -17.75 -23.62 -5.44
CA LYS A 103 -16.32 -23.93 -5.63
C LYS A 103 -15.70 -24.65 -4.44
N SER A 104 -16.10 -24.32 -3.21
CA SER A 104 -15.60 -24.94 -1.99
C SER A 104 -15.93 -26.43 -1.94
N THR A 105 -17.13 -26.82 -2.38
CA THR A 105 -17.51 -28.24 -2.45
C THR A 105 -16.79 -29.01 -3.55
N GLN A 106 -16.38 -28.34 -4.64
CA GLN A 106 -15.59 -28.92 -5.73
C GLN A 106 -14.11 -29.11 -5.34
N LEU A 107 -13.52 -28.14 -4.65
CA LEU A 107 -12.09 -28.11 -4.29
C LEU A 107 -11.79 -28.70 -2.89
N HIS A 108 -12.78 -29.24 -2.19
CA HIS A 108 -12.60 -29.67 -0.81
C HIS A 108 -11.54 -30.77 -0.69
N PRO A 109 -10.50 -30.62 0.17
CA PRO A 109 -9.41 -31.58 0.29
C PRO A 109 -9.89 -32.97 0.71
N ASP A 110 -10.86 -33.06 1.62
CA ASP A 110 -11.47 -34.34 2.02
C ASP A 110 -12.19 -35.10 0.88
N LYS A 111 -12.47 -34.44 -0.25
CA LYS A 111 -13.07 -35.05 -1.44
C LYS A 111 -12.05 -35.30 -2.56
N GLY A 112 -10.76 -35.26 -2.25
CA GLY A 112 -9.68 -35.40 -3.22
C GLY A 112 -9.32 -34.10 -3.93
N GLY A 113 -9.75 -32.96 -3.39
CA GLY A 113 -9.35 -31.63 -3.87
C GLY A 113 -7.95 -31.23 -3.42
N ASP A 114 -7.40 -30.21 -4.06
CA ASP A 114 -6.10 -29.65 -3.73
C ASP A 114 -6.21 -28.57 -2.64
N GLU A 115 -5.45 -28.74 -1.56
CA GLU A 115 -5.44 -27.81 -0.43
C GLU A 115 -4.95 -26.41 -0.84
N ALA A 116 -3.97 -26.34 -1.75
CA ALA A 116 -3.48 -25.06 -2.26
C ALA A 116 -4.56 -24.32 -3.07
N ALA A 117 -5.25 -25.02 -3.98
CA ALA A 117 -6.38 -24.46 -4.71
C ALA A 117 -7.55 -24.03 -3.81
N PHE A 118 -7.82 -24.78 -2.73
CA PHE A 118 -8.86 -24.42 -1.76
C PHE A 118 -8.50 -23.16 -0.96
N ASN A 119 -7.25 -23.05 -0.51
CA ASN A 119 -6.76 -21.86 0.18
C ASN A 119 -6.76 -20.63 -0.74
N ALA A 120 -6.31 -20.76 -1.99
CA ALA A 120 -6.36 -19.69 -2.98
C ALA A 120 -7.80 -19.22 -3.25
N MET A 121 -8.76 -20.14 -3.38
CA MET A 121 -10.19 -19.79 -3.50
C MET A 121 -10.69 -18.99 -2.29
N ARG A 122 -10.31 -19.39 -1.07
CA ARG A 122 -10.71 -18.71 0.16
C ARG A 122 -10.15 -17.29 0.23
N GLU A 123 -8.88 -17.10 -0.12
CA GLU A 123 -8.25 -15.78 -0.16
C GLU A 123 -8.98 -14.81 -1.10
N LYS A 124 -9.36 -15.28 -2.30
CA LYS A 124 -10.15 -14.49 -3.27
C LYS A 124 -11.51 -14.07 -2.70
N TYR A 125 -12.19 -14.97 -1.99
CA TYR A 125 -13.47 -14.65 -1.34
C TYR A 125 -13.32 -13.63 -0.21
N ASP A 126 -12.31 -13.81 0.66
CA ASP A 126 -12.03 -12.89 1.76
C ASP A 126 -11.65 -11.49 1.23
N GLN A 127 -10.95 -11.42 0.10
CA GLN A 127 -10.60 -10.18 -0.59
C GLN A 127 -11.85 -9.46 -1.12
N ILE A 128 -12.77 -10.17 -1.79
CA ILE A 128 -14.05 -9.60 -2.24
C ILE A 128 -14.83 -9.01 -1.05
N LYS A 129 -14.91 -9.72 0.07
CA LYS A 129 -15.58 -9.23 1.29
C LYS A 129 -14.91 -7.99 1.88
N LYS A 130 -13.58 -7.97 1.89
CA LYS A 130 -12.80 -6.80 2.34
C LYS A 130 -13.11 -5.58 1.47
N LEU A 131 -13.18 -5.74 0.14
CA LEU A 131 -13.50 -4.67 -0.80
C LEU A 131 -14.92 -4.13 -0.63
N ARG A 132 -15.91 -4.99 -0.33
CA ARG A 132 -17.29 -4.57 -0.05
C ARG A 132 -17.47 -3.88 1.30
N GLY A 133 -16.41 -3.79 2.11
CA GLY A 133 -16.43 -3.08 3.40
C GLY A 133 -16.96 -3.90 4.56
N GLU A 134 -17.17 -5.21 4.40
CA GLU A 134 -17.59 -6.11 5.49
C GLU A 134 -16.48 -6.31 6.54
N ASN A 135 -15.22 -6.05 6.17
CA ASN A 135 -14.10 -5.99 7.10
C ASN A 135 -13.54 -4.56 7.18
N LYS A 136 -14.17 -3.72 8.01
CA LYS A 136 -13.54 -2.48 8.48
C LYS A 136 -12.30 -2.84 9.30
N ARG A 137 -11.14 -2.97 8.65
CA ARG A 137 -9.86 -2.88 9.37
C ARG A 137 -9.87 -1.53 10.06
N LYS A 138 -9.67 -1.53 11.39
CA LYS A 138 -9.28 -0.32 12.11
C LYS A 138 -8.10 0.27 11.35
N GLU A 139 -8.27 1.47 10.82
CA GLU A 139 -7.21 2.23 10.15
C GLU A 139 -6.04 2.33 11.14
N GLY A 140 -5.05 1.47 10.93
CA GLY A 140 -3.90 1.33 11.80
C GLY A 140 -2.78 2.23 11.32
N GLY A 141 -2.31 3.11 12.20
CA GLY A 141 -0.89 3.43 12.25
C GLY A 141 -0.43 4.72 11.59
N GLY A 142 -1.29 5.71 11.38
CA GLY A 142 -0.86 7.09 11.12
C GLY A 142 -0.67 7.86 12.44
N GLY A 143 0.10 7.31 13.38
CA GLY A 143 0.40 8.02 14.63
C GLY A 143 1.16 9.29 14.29
N SER A 144 0.59 10.46 14.60
CA SER A 144 1.31 11.73 14.52
C SER A 144 2.49 11.65 15.51
N ILE A 145 3.70 11.41 14.98
CA ILE A 145 4.93 11.38 15.78
C ILE A 145 5.05 12.73 16.48
N LYS A 146 5.17 12.70 17.81
CA LYS A 146 5.31 13.90 18.64
C LYS A 146 6.74 13.98 19.13
N TRP A 147 7.29 15.19 19.12
CA TRP A 147 8.62 15.48 19.67
C TRP A 147 8.57 16.73 20.55
N ASP A 148 9.46 16.79 21.54
CA ASP A 148 9.70 18.01 22.32
C ASP A 148 10.78 18.86 21.62
N PRO A 149 10.45 20.08 21.13
CA PRO A 149 11.41 20.93 20.44
C PRO A 149 12.56 21.43 21.34
N ASN A 150 12.45 21.31 22.66
CA ASN A 150 13.51 21.67 23.60
C ASN A 150 14.39 20.48 24.00
N SER A 151 14.10 19.28 23.50
CA SER A 151 14.87 18.07 23.77
C SER A 151 15.45 17.53 22.48
N ARG A 152 16.77 17.68 22.31
CA ARG A 152 17.49 17.12 21.16
C ARG A 152 17.31 15.60 21.05
N GLU A 153 17.33 14.91 22.18
CA GLU A 153 17.11 13.46 22.24
C GLU A 153 15.73 13.09 21.70
N SER A 154 14.67 13.79 22.14
CA SER A 154 13.31 13.59 21.61
C SER A 154 13.21 13.86 20.11
N MET A 155 13.91 14.88 19.62
CA MET A 155 13.95 15.19 18.18
C MET A 155 14.70 14.14 17.36
N LEU A 156 15.78 13.56 17.90
CA LEU A 156 16.54 12.50 17.23
C LEU A 156 15.78 11.16 17.22
N GLU A 157 15.01 10.88 18.27
CA GLU A 157 14.10 9.73 18.32
C GLU A 157 13.01 9.87 17.25
N ALA A 158 12.33 11.02 17.21
CA ALA A 158 11.33 11.31 16.19
C ALA A 158 11.91 11.27 14.76
N HIS A 159 13.14 11.75 14.58
CA HIS A 159 13.85 11.66 13.31
C HIS A 159 14.03 10.20 12.88
N SER A 160 14.51 9.36 13.79
CA SER A 160 14.74 7.93 13.54
C SER A 160 13.45 7.22 13.15
N GLU A 161 12.37 7.45 13.89
CA GLU A 161 11.04 6.88 13.58
C GLU A 161 10.51 7.33 12.21
N LEU A 162 10.60 8.63 11.91
CA LEU A 162 10.16 9.17 10.62
C LEU A 162 10.96 8.57 9.46
N ARG A 163 12.29 8.42 9.64
CA ARG A 163 13.16 7.82 8.63
C ARG A 163 12.83 6.35 8.40
N GLU A 164 12.62 5.58 9.46
CA GLU A 164 12.21 4.17 9.37
C GLU A 164 10.89 4.03 8.60
N GLN A 165 9.90 4.89 8.90
CA GLN A 165 8.65 4.94 8.17
C GLN A 165 8.88 5.28 6.69
N LEU A 166 9.69 6.28 6.36
CA LEU A 166 9.99 6.61 4.97
C LEU A 166 10.64 5.44 4.22
N VAL A 167 11.61 4.77 4.82
CA VAL A 167 12.27 3.60 4.20
C VAL A 167 11.25 2.49 3.95
N TRP A 168 10.40 2.19 4.94
CA TRP A 168 9.34 1.18 4.82
C TRP A 168 8.34 1.53 3.71
N ILE A 169 7.80 2.76 3.72
CA ILE A 169 6.81 3.21 2.73
C ILE A 169 7.42 3.19 1.33
N THR A 170 8.67 3.64 1.17
CA THR A 170 9.34 3.69 -0.13
C THR A 170 9.48 2.29 -0.73
N LYS A 171 9.92 1.32 0.08
CA LYS A 171 10.01 -0.08 -0.36
C LYS A 171 8.63 -0.64 -0.73
N HIS A 172 7.62 -0.43 0.11
CA HIS A 172 6.27 -0.92 -0.14
C HIS A 172 5.65 -0.29 -1.39
N LEU A 173 5.88 1.01 -1.62
CA LEU A 173 5.45 1.68 -2.84
C LEU A 173 6.02 0.99 -4.08
N THR A 174 7.32 0.67 -4.08
CA THR A 174 7.95 -0.05 -5.19
C THR A 174 7.33 -1.43 -5.41
N ASP A 175 7.10 -2.18 -4.34
CA ASP A 175 6.49 -3.51 -4.43
C ASP A 175 5.05 -3.45 -4.96
N VAL A 176 4.22 -2.55 -4.43
CA VAL A 176 2.83 -2.35 -4.89
C VAL A 176 2.78 -1.85 -6.32
N GLN A 177 3.68 -0.95 -6.72
CA GLN A 177 3.78 -0.44 -8.08
C GLN A 177 4.08 -1.58 -9.08
N ARG A 178 5.04 -2.46 -8.74
CA ARG A 178 5.35 -3.64 -9.57
C ARG A 178 4.14 -4.56 -9.71
N GLU A 179 3.45 -4.86 -8.61
CA GLU A 179 2.24 -5.71 -8.65
C GLU A 179 1.13 -5.09 -9.49
N LEU A 180 0.96 -3.77 -9.42
CA LEU A 180 -0.02 -3.03 -10.23
C LEU A 180 0.28 -3.15 -11.72
N GLU A 181 1.52 -2.94 -12.12
CA GLU A 181 1.95 -3.04 -13.52
C GLU A 181 1.70 -4.45 -14.08
N GLU A 182 2.00 -5.48 -13.29
CA GLU A 182 1.72 -6.87 -13.66
C GLU A 182 0.21 -7.17 -13.80
N LEU A 183 -0.62 -6.66 -12.88
CA LEU A 183 -2.07 -6.82 -12.94
C LEU A 183 -2.68 -6.07 -14.13
N GLN A 184 -2.24 -4.83 -14.37
CA GLN A 184 -2.69 -4.03 -15.50
C GLN A 184 -2.32 -4.69 -16.83
N LEU A 185 -1.10 -5.23 -16.95
CA LEU A 185 -0.66 -5.96 -18.14
C LEU A 185 -1.52 -7.21 -18.36
N ARG A 186 -1.73 -8.02 -17.32
CA ARG A 186 -2.58 -9.22 -17.39
C ARG A 186 -4.02 -8.89 -17.80
N ASN A 187 -4.63 -7.87 -17.18
CA ASN A 187 -5.97 -7.43 -17.53
C ASN A 187 -6.06 -6.89 -18.96
N THR A 188 -5.04 -6.17 -19.42
CA THR A 188 -4.98 -5.68 -20.80
C THR A 188 -4.92 -6.82 -21.80
N VAL A 189 -4.00 -7.77 -21.61
CA VAL A 189 -3.88 -8.98 -22.45
C VAL A 189 -5.20 -9.74 -22.49
N ARG A 190 -5.83 -9.93 -21.34
CA ARG A 190 -7.12 -10.61 -21.22
C ARG A 190 -8.24 -9.95 -22.04
N ARG A 191 -8.33 -8.60 -21.98
CA ARG A 191 -9.30 -7.82 -22.76
C ARG A 191 -8.99 -7.86 -24.26
N THR A 192 -7.72 -7.81 -24.64
CA THR A 192 -7.31 -7.85 -26.06
C THR A 192 -7.53 -9.21 -26.71
N ILE A 193 -7.29 -10.31 -25.98
CA ILE A 193 -7.44 -11.68 -26.50
C ILE A 193 -8.91 -12.14 -26.47
N GLY A 194 -9.82 -11.39 -25.85
CA GLY A 194 -11.23 -11.77 -25.76
C GLY A 194 -11.43 -13.03 -24.91
N TRP A 195 -10.70 -13.16 -23.80
CA TRP A 195 -10.87 -14.29 -22.90
C TRP A 195 -12.27 -14.25 -22.27
N GLU A 196 -13.13 -15.18 -22.67
CA GLU A 196 -14.35 -15.50 -21.93
C GLU A 196 -13.98 -16.41 -20.74
N PRO A 197 -14.43 -16.11 -19.52
CA PRO A 197 -14.32 -17.07 -18.43
C PRO A 197 -15.02 -18.36 -18.87
N GLN A 198 -14.32 -19.49 -18.77
CA GLN A 198 -14.90 -20.80 -19.06
C GLN A 198 -16.15 -21.00 -18.18
N ALA A 199 -17.31 -20.70 -18.76
CA ALA A 199 -18.58 -21.15 -18.22
C ALA A 199 -18.51 -22.68 -18.23
N GLU A 200 -18.43 -23.28 -17.04
CA GLU A 200 -18.45 -24.73 -16.86
C GLU A 200 -19.50 -25.35 -17.80
N MET A 201 -19.04 -26.19 -18.74
CA MET A 201 -19.89 -27.14 -19.45
C MET A 201 -20.66 -27.91 -18.38
N GLN A 202 -21.95 -27.60 -18.24
CA GLN A 202 -22.84 -28.46 -17.49
C GLN A 202 -22.84 -29.82 -18.19
N PRO A 203 -22.58 -30.94 -17.48
CA PRO A 203 -22.73 -32.24 -18.09
C PRO A 203 -24.20 -32.38 -18.51
N SER A 204 -24.42 -32.52 -19.82
CA SER A 204 -25.71 -32.85 -20.40
C SER A 204 -26.17 -34.16 -19.77
N VAL A 205 -27.13 -34.06 -18.85
CA VAL A 205 -27.81 -35.23 -18.30
C VAL A 205 -28.79 -35.68 -19.37
N ALA A 206 -28.38 -36.65 -20.18
CA ALA A 206 -29.27 -37.38 -21.04
C ALA A 206 -30.12 -38.34 -20.19
N GLN A 207 -31.43 -38.14 -20.18
CA GLN A 207 -32.44 -39.14 -19.87
C GLN A 207 -33.36 -39.29 -21.06
#